data_AF-A0A2V9RIY8-F1
#
_entry.id   AF-A0A2V9RIY8-F1
#
_cell.length_a   1.000
_cell.length_b   1.000
_cell.length_c   1.000
_cell.angle_alpha   90.00
_cell.angle_beta   90.00
_cell.angle_gamma   90.00
#
_symmetry.space_group_name_H-M   'P 1'
#
loop_
_entity.id
_entity.type
_entity.pdbx_description
1 polymer ?
#
loop_
_entity_poly.entity_id
_entity_poly.type
_entity_poly.pdbx_seq_one_letter_code
_entity_poly.pdbx_strand_id
1 'polypeptide(L)'
;MKELGAAINDTLSNSEKIGEAIAKIRTAGYDVFLVLEATIGFNKRSEEARTESAFSRNYNGEAKLNITSQDVKFLKSLKISIDDKELE
;
A
#
# COMPACT_ATOMS: atom_id res chain seq x y z
N MET A 1 7.04 3.74 -13.60
CA MET A 1 5.83 4.58 -13.34
C MET A 1 5.01 4.85 -14.60
N LYS A 2 5.62 5.25 -15.72
CA LYS A 2 4.90 5.57 -16.97
C LYS A 2 4.04 4.41 -17.49
N GLU A 3 4.55 3.18 -17.45
CA GLU A 3 3.83 1.99 -17.91
C GLU A 3 2.60 1.66 -17.07
N LEU A 4 2.69 1.78 -15.74
CA LEU A 4 1.55 1.55 -14.86
C LEU A 4 0.47 2.62 -15.06
N GLY A 5 0.87 3.89 -15.19
CA GLY A 5 -0.06 4.97 -15.54
C GLY A 5 -0.75 4.74 -16.88
N ALA A 6 0.01 4.29 -17.90
CA ALA A 6 -0.54 3.93 -19.21
C ALA A 6 -1.51 2.74 -19.11
N ALA A 7 -1.15 1.68 -18.37
CA ALA A 7 -2.00 0.52 -18.18
C ALA A 7 -3.31 0.84 -17.43
N ILE A 8 -3.25 1.72 -16.43
CA ILE A 8 -4.44 2.19 -15.71
C ILE A 8 -5.33 3.02 -16.65
N ASN A 9 -4.74 3.94 -17.42
CA ASN A 9 -5.49 4.76 -18.37
C ASN A 9 -6.17 3.89 -19.44
N ASP A 10 -5.47 2.89 -19.96
CA ASP A 10 -6.01 1.95 -20.94
C ASP A 10 -7.13 1.08 -20.34
N THR A 11 -6.91 0.54 -19.14
CA THR A 11 -7.93 -0.24 -18.41
C THR A 11 -9.18 0.59 -18.14
N LEU A 12 -9.00 1.86 -17.76
CA LEU A 12 -10.10 2.79 -17.47
C LEU A 12 -10.86 3.13 -18.75
N SER A 13 -10.16 3.44 -19.84
CA SER A 13 -10.76 3.85 -21.13
C SER A 13 -11.51 2.70 -21.80
N ASN A 14 -11.04 1.46 -21.62
CA ASN A 14 -11.67 0.26 -22.17
C ASN A 14 -12.69 -0.40 -21.22
N SER A 15 -12.89 0.15 -20.02
CA SER A 15 -13.83 -0.42 -19.05
C SER A 15 -15.27 -0.10 -19.39
N GLU A 16 -16.01 -1.09 -19.89
CA GLU A 16 -17.44 -0.98 -20.20
C GLU A 16 -18.26 -0.52 -18.99
N LYS A 17 -17.99 -1.08 -17.79
CA LYS A 17 -18.67 -0.70 -16.55
C LYS A 17 -18.52 0.78 -16.21
N ILE A 18 -17.32 1.33 -16.42
CA ILE A 18 -17.03 2.74 -16.12
C ILE A 18 -17.64 3.62 -17.21
N GLY A 19 -17.55 3.20 -18.47
CA GLY A 19 -18.19 3.88 -19.60
C GLY A 19 -19.70 4.03 -19.42
N GLU A 20 -20.39 2.97 -19.03
CA GLU A 20 -21.84 3.00 -18.73
C GLU A 20 -22.19 3.97 -17.61
N ALA A 21 -21.40 3.98 -16.53
CA ALA A 21 -21.62 4.88 -15.40
C ALA A 21 -21.47 6.35 -15.84
N ILE A 22 -20.41 6.66 -16.61
CA ILE A 22 -20.18 8.01 -17.16
C ILE A 22 -21.31 8.40 -18.12
N ALA A 23 -21.77 7.49 -18.97
CA ALA A 23 -22.86 7.75 -19.91
C ALA A 23 -24.19 8.07 -19.19
N LYS A 24 -24.50 7.34 -18.12
CA LYS A 24 -25.68 7.63 -17.27
C LYS A 24 -25.59 9.02 -16.64
N ILE A 25 -24.41 9.40 -16.14
CA ILE A 25 -24.17 10.74 -15.56
C ILE A 25 -24.32 11.82 -16.63
N ARG A 26 -23.76 11.63 -17.82
CA ARG A 26 -23.88 12.58 -18.94
C ARG A 26 -25.33 12.73 -19.42
N THR A 27 -26.08 11.64 -19.45
CA THR A 27 -27.51 11.63 -19.85
C THR A 27 -28.39 12.38 -18.83
N ALA A 28 -27.98 12.41 -17.56
CA ALA A 28 -28.62 13.23 -16.53
C ALA A 28 -28.29 14.73 -16.63
N GLY A 29 -27.51 15.16 -17.64
CA GLY A 29 -27.21 16.55 -17.94
C GLY A 29 -25.93 17.09 -17.33
N TYR A 30 -25.07 16.22 -16.77
CA TYR A 30 -23.80 16.61 -16.16
C TYR A 30 -22.63 16.49 -17.15
N ASP A 31 -21.68 17.42 -17.08
CA ASP A 31 -20.38 17.27 -17.76
C ASP A 31 -19.38 16.56 -16.83
N VAL A 32 -18.65 15.59 -17.37
CA VAL A 32 -17.84 14.65 -16.58
C VAL A 32 -16.36 14.82 -16.91
N PHE A 33 -15.58 15.17 -15.89
CA PHE A 33 -14.12 15.13 -15.92
C PHE A 33 -13.62 14.18 -14.83
N LEU A 34 -12.62 13.36 -15.14
CA LEU A 34 -12.05 12.40 -14.20
C LEU A 34 -10.56 12.69 -14.00
N VAL A 35 -10.15 12.83 -12.75
CA VAL A 35 -8.75 12.95 -12.33
C VAL A 35 -8.47 11.83 -11.34
N LEU A 36 -7.42 11.05 -11.58
CA LEU A 36 -7.05 9.92 -10.74
C LEU A 36 -5.71 10.19 -10.05
N GLU A 37 -5.73 10.32 -8.73
CA GLU A 37 -4.54 10.38 -7.90
C GLU A 37 -4.36 9.05 -7.17
N ALA A 38 -3.28 8.32 -7.49
CA ALA A 38 -2.95 7.07 -6.82
C ALA A 38 -1.52 7.13 -6.27
N THR A 39 -1.36 6.90 -4.97
CA THR A 39 -0.04 6.78 -4.33
C THR A 39 0.35 5.31 -4.28
N ILE A 40 1.48 4.96 -4.90
CA ILE A 40 1.94 3.56 -5.00
C ILE A 40 3.27 3.42 -4.27
N GLY A 41 3.29 2.61 -3.21
CA GLY A 41 4.48 2.23 -2.48
C GLY A 41 5.12 0.97 -3.05
N PHE A 42 6.44 0.98 -3.23
CA PHE A 42 7.21 -0.19 -3.63
C PHE A 42 8.05 -0.69 -2.45
N ASN A 43 7.97 -1.98 -2.15
CA ASN A 43 8.92 -2.63 -1.24
C ASN A 43 9.76 -3.62 -2.05
N LYS A 44 11.08 -3.41 -2.09
CA LYS A 44 11.99 -4.28 -2.84
C LYS A 44 12.21 -5.54 -2.01
N ARG A 45 11.59 -6.65 -2.40
CA ARG A 45 11.93 -7.95 -1.82
C ARG A 45 13.30 -8.36 -2.38
N SER A 46 14.35 -8.15 -1.61
CA SER A 46 15.67 -8.74 -1.89
C SER A 46 15.53 -10.27 -1.91
N GLU A 47 16.26 -10.92 -2.81
CA GLU A 47 16.34 -12.39 -2.91
C GLU A 47 17.00 -13.05 -1.68
N GLU A 48 17.39 -12.25 -0.68
CA GLU A 48 17.91 -12.72 0.62
C GLU A 48 16.81 -13.24 1.56
N ALA A 49 15.52 -13.05 1.24
CA ALA A 49 14.40 -13.57 2.03
C ALA A 49 14.07 -15.04 1.73
N ARG A 50 15.08 -15.89 1.50
CA ARG A 50 14.91 -17.35 1.43
C ARG A 50 15.22 -18.07 2.74
N THR A 51 15.36 -17.34 3.85
CA THR A 51 15.74 -17.94 5.15
C THR A 51 14.73 -17.78 6.28
N GLU A 52 13.51 -17.29 6.04
CA GLU A 52 12.50 -17.23 7.12
C GLU A 52 11.10 -17.65 6.67
N SER A 53 11.00 -18.79 5.98
CA SER A 53 9.79 -19.61 6.03
C SER A 53 9.95 -20.68 7.12
N ALA A 54 10.08 -20.25 8.36
CA ALA A 54 9.96 -21.12 9.52
C ALA A 54 9.37 -20.35 10.69
N PHE A 55 8.13 -19.87 10.53
CA PHE A 55 7.23 -19.64 11.65
C PHE A 55 6.88 -21.00 12.30
N SER A 56 7.87 -21.66 12.90
CA SER A 56 7.66 -22.54 14.04
C SER A 56 8.07 -21.74 15.27
N ARG A 57 7.02 -21.25 15.91
CA ARG A 57 6.97 -20.37 17.07
C ARG A 57 7.61 -21.07 18.28
N ASN A 58 8.82 -20.68 18.65
CA ASN A 58 9.38 -20.89 20.00
C ASN A 58 9.61 -19.52 20.64
N TYR A 59 8.64 -19.08 21.43
CA TYR A 59 8.81 -17.98 22.38
C TYR A 59 9.73 -18.48 23.49
N ASN A 60 11.03 -18.17 23.46
CA ASN A 60 11.93 -18.17 24.62
C ASN A 60 13.35 -17.71 24.25
N GLY A 61 13.47 -16.45 23.87
CA GLY A 61 14.76 -15.79 23.74
C GLY A 61 14.50 -14.34 23.44
N GLU A 62 15.14 -13.44 24.18
CA GLU A 62 15.14 -11.99 23.96
C GLU A 62 15.38 -11.69 22.47
N ALA A 63 14.30 -11.53 21.72
CA ALA A 63 14.37 -11.10 20.34
C ALA A 63 14.72 -9.61 20.40
N LYS A 64 16.02 -9.31 20.36
CA LYS A 64 16.50 -7.94 20.16
C LYS A 64 16.01 -7.48 18.80
N LEU A 65 14.86 -6.82 18.80
CA LEU A 65 14.33 -6.13 17.64
C LEU A 65 15.25 -4.97 17.34
N ASN A 66 16.08 -5.12 16.32
CA ASN A 66 16.93 -4.03 15.82
C ASN A 66 16.04 -3.04 15.07
N ILE A 67 15.41 -2.14 15.81
CA ILE A 67 14.56 -1.08 15.25
C ILE A 67 15.45 -0.05 14.56
N THR A 68 15.22 0.18 13.27
CA THR A 68 15.91 1.22 12.50
C THR A 68 15.18 2.57 12.59
N SER A 69 15.85 3.66 12.25
CA SER A 69 15.21 4.99 12.21
C SER A 69 14.09 5.10 11.17
N GLN A 70 14.08 4.24 10.15
CA GLN A 70 13.01 4.17 9.15
C GLN A 70 11.76 3.48 9.73
N ASP A 71 11.95 2.42 10.51
CA ASP A 71 10.86 1.70 11.17
C ASP A 71 10.12 2.62 12.15
N VAL A 72 10.86 3.46 12.89
CA VAL A 72 10.25 4.46 13.80
C VAL A 72 9.38 5.45 13.03
N LYS A 73 9.84 5.98 11.89
CA LYS A 73 9.05 6.90 11.06
C LYS A 73 7.79 6.23 10.52
N PHE A 74 7.92 4.96 10.11
CA PHE A 74 6.83 4.16 9.60
C PHE A 74 5.77 3.86 10.67
N LEU A 75 6.17 3.39 11.86
CA LEU A 75 5.26 3.13 12.97
C LEU A 75 4.52 4.40 13.42
N LYS A 76 5.22 5.54 13.45
CA LYS A 76 4.60 6.86 13.70
C LYS A 76 3.57 7.24 12.64
N SER A 77 3.82 6.94 11.36
CA SER A 77 2.84 7.18 10.29
C SER A 77 1.57 6.33 10.43
N LEU A 78 1.70 5.14 11.03
CA LEU A 78 0.59 4.24 11.33
C LEU A 78 -0.10 4.54 12.66
N LYS A 79 0.31 5.61 13.38
CA LYS A 79 -0.12 5.95 14.75
C LYS A 79 0.11 4.80 15.75
N ILE A 80 1.06 3.92 15.47
CA ILE A 80 1.47 2.86 16.39
C ILE A 80 2.49 3.50 17.34
N SER A 81 2.10 3.65 18.59
CA SER A 81 2.98 4.12 19.66
C SER A 81 3.54 2.91 20.38
N ILE A 82 4.87 2.84 20.50
CA ILE A 82 5.52 1.89 21.41
C ILE A 82 5.58 2.63 22.76
N ASP A 83 4.61 2.35 23.63
CA ASP A 83 4.72 2.74 25.03
C ASP A 83 5.78 1.83 25.65
N ASP A 84 7.02 2.32 25.75
CA ASP A 84 8.02 1.74 26.66
C ASP A 84 7.58 2.07 28.09
N LYS A 85 6.53 1.40 28.56
CA LYS A 85 6.30 1.27 30.00
C LYS A 85 7.36 0.31 30.50
N GLU A 86 8.46 0.89 30.98
CA GLU A 86 9.40 0.21 31.85
C GLU A 86 8.60 -0.49 32.96
N LEU A 87 8.63 -1.82 32.91
CA LEU A 87 8.26 -2.65 34.05
C LEU A 87 9.41 -2.48 35.06
N GLU A 88 9.12 -1.78 36.16
CA GLU A 88 9.90 -1.87 37.41
C GLU A 88 10.06 -3.33 37.87
#